data_AF-T1AKQ1-F1
#
_entry.id   AF-T1AKQ1-F1
#
_cell.length_a   1.000
_cell.length_b   1.000
_cell.length_c   1.000
_cell.angle_alpha   90.00
_cell.angle_beta   90.00
_cell.angle_gamma   90.00
#
_symmetry.space_group_name_H-M   'P 1'
#
loop_
_entity.id
_entity.type
_entity.pdbx_description
1 polymer ?
#
loop_
_entity_poly.entity_id
_entity_poly.type
_entity_poly.pdbx_seq_one_letter_code
_entity_poly.pdbx_strand_id
1 'polypeptide(L)'
;KRYELEDVLDSYQRHILHNTFENVSDKVFVFLDEIQKIDDWENKVKVVYDLYPKVKFILSGSASIALRKAAKESLAGRIFDFVLDPLSFAEFLEMRGMNILKIKENPKLWQSSLLPLFDRYIKYGAFPELVNIDDEEVARKYISEDVIEKIV
;
A
#
# COMPACT_ATOMS: atom_id res chain seq x y z
N LYS A 1 -18.62 15.79 9.39
CA LYS A 1 -19.49 15.11 8.40
C LYS A 1 -18.74 13.88 7.94
N ARG A 2 -19.30 12.68 8.11
CA ARG A 2 -18.76 11.48 7.47
C ARG A 2 -19.27 11.53 6.02
N TYR A 3 -18.36 11.61 5.05
CA TYR A 3 -18.72 11.60 3.64
C TYR A 3 -18.96 10.16 3.22
N GLU A 4 -20.04 9.91 2.49
CA GLU A 4 -20.30 8.59 1.92
C GLU A 4 -19.50 8.42 0.62
N LEU A 5 -19.34 7.17 0.16
CA LEU A 5 -18.57 6.90 -1.05
C LEU A 5 -19.20 7.57 -2.28
N GLU A 6 -20.54 7.59 -2.33
CA GLU A 6 -21.35 8.20 -3.37
C GLU A 6 -21.05 9.70 -3.50
N ASP A 7 -20.93 10.42 -2.38
CA ASP A 7 -20.58 11.84 -2.37
C ASP A 7 -19.20 12.09 -3.00
N VAL A 8 -18.23 11.20 -2.69
CA VAL A 8 -16.86 11.28 -3.21
C VAL A 8 -16.84 11.01 -4.71
N LEU A 9 -17.55 9.98 -5.17
CA LEU A 9 -17.64 9.63 -6.59
C LEU A 9 -18.36 10.72 -7.40
N ASP A 10 -19.45 11.27 -6.87
CA ASP A 10 -20.17 12.37 -7.51
C ASP A 10 -19.32 13.64 -7.60
N SER A 11 -18.53 13.92 -6.57
CA SER A 11 -17.56 15.01 -6.58
C SER A 11 -16.49 14.78 -7.66
N TYR A 12 -15.94 13.57 -7.75
CA TYR A 12 -14.95 13.20 -8.76
C TYR A 12 -15.51 13.33 -10.18
N GLN A 13 -16.71 12.82 -10.44
CA GLN A 13 -17.38 12.95 -11.74
C GLN A 13 -17.55 14.42 -12.15
N ARG A 14 -18.01 15.27 -11.22
CA ARG A 14 -18.29 16.69 -11.50
C ARG A 14 -17.03 17.55 -11.66
N HIS A 15 -16.07 17.37 -10.77
CA HIS A 15 -14.96 18.32 -10.62
C HIS A 15 -13.66 17.86 -11.28
N ILE A 16 -13.48 16.56 -11.51
CA ILE A 16 -12.25 16.01 -12.10
C ILE A 16 -12.53 15.44 -13.48
N LEU A 17 -13.54 14.58 -13.60
CA LEU A 17 -13.87 13.93 -14.86
C LEU A 17 -14.62 14.86 -15.82
N HIS A 18 -15.33 15.86 -15.26
CA HIS A 18 -16.26 16.74 -15.98
C HIS A 18 -17.24 15.97 -16.89
N ASN A 19 -17.58 14.76 -16.47
CA ASN A 19 -18.42 13.81 -17.20
C ASN A 19 -18.99 12.79 -16.21
N THR A 20 -19.95 11.99 -16.66
CA THR A 20 -20.50 10.88 -15.87
C THR A 20 -19.86 9.56 -16.27
N PHE A 21 -19.84 8.59 -15.36
CA PHE A 21 -19.29 7.26 -15.60
C PHE A 21 -20.01 6.49 -16.73
N GLU A 22 -21.27 6.82 -17.03
CA GLU A 22 -22.00 6.29 -18.19
C GLU A 22 -21.39 6.76 -19.52
N ASN A 23 -20.91 8.00 -19.57
CA ASN A 23 -20.63 8.71 -20.81
C ASN A 23 -19.13 8.81 -21.14
N VAL A 24 -18.28 8.15 -20.36
CA VAL A 24 -16.84 8.12 -20.65
C VAL A 24 -16.54 7.22 -21.85
N SER A 25 -15.71 7.72 -22.77
CA SER A 25 -15.16 6.95 -23.88
C SER A 25 -14.10 5.97 -23.41
N ASP A 26 -13.21 6.45 -22.53
CA ASP A 26 -12.01 5.76 -22.09
C ASP A 26 -12.17 5.13 -20.71
N LYS A 27 -11.17 4.33 -20.31
CA LYS A 27 -11.13 3.76 -18.96
C LYS A 27 -10.86 4.86 -17.94
N VAL A 28 -11.63 4.83 -16.86
CA VAL A 28 -11.48 5.73 -15.71
C VAL A 28 -10.93 4.94 -14.55
N PHE A 29 -9.91 5.48 -13.89
CA PHE A 29 -9.32 4.88 -12.70
C PHE A 29 -9.65 5.70 -11.47
N VAL A 30 -10.26 5.05 -10.49
CA VAL A 30 -10.62 5.65 -9.20
C VAL A 30 -9.72 5.02 -8.15
N PHE A 31 -8.92 5.86 -7.48
CA PHE A 31 -8.03 5.46 -6.42
C PHE A 31 -8.65 5.88 -5.08
N LEU A 32 -8.91 4.91 -4.21
CA LEU A 32 -9.49 5.14 -2.90
C LEU A 32 -8.51 4.65 -1.84
N ASP A 33 -8.01 5.60 -1.05
CA ASP A 33 -7.12 5.29 0.06
C ASP A 33 -7.90 5.06 1.35
N GLU A 34 -7.41 4.14 2.18
CA GLU A 34 -8.01 3.75 3.46
C GLU A 34 -9.51 3.41 3.36
N ILE A 35 -9.89 2.63 2.33
CA ILE A 35 -11.29 2.35 1.98
C ILE A 35 -12.08 1.70 3.12
N GLN A 36 -11.40 0.98 4.03
CA GLN A 36 -11.99 0.35 5.21
C GLN A 36 -12.61 1.34 6.21
N LYS A 37 -12.34 2.65 6.08
CA LYS A 37 -12.97 3.69 6.91
C LYS A 37 -14.42 3.97 6.49
N ILE A 38 -14.79 3.57 5.28
CA ILE A 38 -16.15 3.66 4.75
C ILE A 38 -16.90 2.37 5.10
N ASP A 39 -18.07 2.52 5.72
CA ASP A 39 -18.91 1.37 6.06
C ASP A 39 -19.58 0.82 4.78
N ASP A 40 -19.63 -0.51 4.69
CA ASP A 40 -20.21 -1.25 3.55
C ASP A 40 -19.59 -0.88 2.18
N TRP A 41 -18.31 -0.49 2.19
CA TRP A 41 -17.61 -0.02 0.99
C TRP A 41 -17.60 -1.08 -0.12
N GLU A 42 -17.57 -2.36 0.24
CA GLU A 42 -17.45 -3.46 -0.68
C GLU A 42 -18.67 -3.62 -1.59
N ASN A 43 -19.87 -3.49 -1.03
CA ASN A 43 -21.12 -3.53 -1.79
C ASN A 43 -21.28 -2.27 -2.65
N LYS A 44 -20.92 -1.10 -2.11
CA LYS A 44 -20.96 0.16 -2.85
C LYS A 44 -20.02 0.13 -4.07
N VAL A 45 -18.75 -0.27 -3.88
CA VAL A 45 -17.79 -0.41 -4.98
C VAL A 45 -18.27 -1.45 -5.99
N LYS A 46 -18.81 -2.59 -5.53
CA LYS A 46 -19.35 -3.64 -6.41
C LYS A 46 -20.44 -3.09 -7.34
N VAL A 47 -21.41 -2.35 -6.79
CA VAL A 47 -22.52 -1.78 -7.56
C VAL A 47 -21.99 -0.87 -8.66
N VAL A 48 -21.07 0.04 -8.33
CA VAL A 48 -20.49 0.96 -9.31
C VAL A 48 -19.66 0.22 -10.35
N TYR A 49 -18.87 -0.78 -9.95
CA TYR A 49 -18.07 -1.60 -10.86
C TYR A 49 -18.94 -2.40 -11.84
N ASP A 50 -20.03 -3.00 -11.36
CA ASP A 50 -20.95 -3.79 -12.19
C ASP A 50 -21.76 -2.90 -13.13
N LEU A 51 -22.13 -1.68 -12.70
CA LEU A 51 -22.86 -0.70 -13.54
C LEU A 51 -21.98 -0.04 -14.60
N TYR A 52 -20.70 0.21 -14.30
CA TYR A 52 -19.81 0.98 -15.18
C TYR A 52 -18.53 0.20 -15.53
N PRO A 53 -18.56 -0.67 -16.56
CA PRO A 53 -17.43 -1.54 -16.90
C PRO A 53 -16.11 -0.82 -17.26
N LYS A 54 -16.19 0.47 -17.65
CA LYS A 54 -15.03 1.32 -17.96
C LYS A 54 -14.37 1.91 -16.72
N VAL A 55 -15.05 1.90 -15.57
CA VAL A 55 -14.50 2.35 -14.29
C VAL A 55 -13.72 1.19 -13.65
N LYS A 56 -12.52 1.50 -13.18
CA LYS A 56 -11.63 0.56 -12.48
C LYS A 56 -11.21 1.16 -11.16
N PHE A 57 -11.29 0.34 -10.13
CA PHE A 57 -10.97 0.74 -8.76
C PHE A 57 -9.60 0.21 -8.36
N ILE A 58 -8.81 1.07 -7.73
CA ILE A 58 -7.62 0.70 -6.98
C ILE A 58 -7.89 1.13 -5.56
N LEU A 59 -7.86 0.16 -4.65
CA LEU A 59 -8.24 0.34 -3.26
C LEU A 59 -7.04 0.02 -2.38
N SER A 60 -6.71 0.89 -1.44
CA SER A 60 -5.70 0.62 -0.41
C SER A 60 -6.30 0.65 0.99
N GLY A 61 -5.60 0.02 1.91
CA GLY A 61 -5.78 0.29 3.32
C GLY A 61 -4.90 -0.57 4.22
N SER A 62 -4.53 0.04 5.34
CA SER A 62 -3.65 -0.50 6.37
C SER A 62 -4.16 -1.80 7.02
N ALA A 63 -5.47 -1.95 7.19
CA ALA A 63 -6.08 -3.15 7.79
C ALA A 63 -6.32 -4.26 6.74
N SER A 64 -5.24 -4.74 6.13
CA SER A 64 -5.26 -5.72 5.02
C SER A 64 -6.08 -6.98 5.32
N ILE A 65 -6.16 -7.42 6.58
CA ILE A 65 -6.97 -8.58 7.01
C ILE A 65 -8.47 -8.28 6.95
N ALA A 66 -8.90 -7.12 7.45
CA ALA A 66 -10.30 -6.71 7.43
C ALA A 66 -10.77 -6.45 5.99
N LEU A 67 -9.93 -5.76 5.20
CA LEU A 67 -10.14 -5.57 3.76
C LEU A 67 -10.26 -6.91 3.03
N ARG A 68 -9.33 -7.85 3.27
CA ARG A 68 -9.37 -9.18 2.65
C ARG A 68 -10.65 -9.94 2.99
N LYS A 69 -11.08 -9.92 4.25
CA LYS A 69 -12.27 -10.67 4.67
C LYS A 69 -13.53 -10.11 4.00
N ALA A 70 -13.73 -8.80 4.08
CA ALA A 70 -14.87 -8.11 3.46
C ALA A 70 -14.89 -8.28 1.93
N ALA A 71 -13.73 -8.11 1.27
CA ALA A 71 -13.61 -8.27 -0.17
C ALA A 71 -13.86 -9.71 -0.64
N LYS A 72 -13.34 -10.71 0.09
CA LYS A 72 -13.51 -12.13 -0.28
C LYS A 72 -14.97 -12.59 -0.20
N GLU A 73 -15.75 -12.03 0.70
CA GLU A 73 -17.17 -12.38 0.89
C GLU A 73 -18.08 -11.74 -0.18
N SER A 74 -17.79 -10.51 -0.62
CA SER A 74 -18.71 -9.70 -1.44
C SER A 74 -18.26 -9.47 -2.90
N LEU A 75 -16.94 -9.40 -3.15
CA LEU A 75 -16.30 -9.06 -4.42
C LEU A 75 -15.66 -10.28 -5.11
N ALA A 76 -16.08 -11.49 -4.74
CA ALA A 76 -15.55 -12.74 -5.27
C ALA A 76 -15.45 -12.73 -6.81
N GLY A 77 -14.24 -13.01 -7.31
CA GLY A 77 -13.91 -13.07 -8.74
C GLY A 77 -13.76 -11.72 -9.45
N ARG A 78 -13.98 -10.58 -8.75
CA ARG A 78 -13.85 -9.22 -9.31
C ARG A 78 -12.69 -8.42 -8.72
N ILE A 79 -12.10 -8.92 -7.64
CA ILE A 79 -10.96 -8.27 -6.97
C ILE A 79 -9.65 -9.01 -7.24
N PHE A 80 -8.57 -8.24 -7.36
CA PHE A 80 -7.21 -8.73 -7.35
C PHE A 80 -6.53 -8.20 -6.11
N ASP A 81 -6.23 -9.10 -5.17
CA ASP A 81 -5.62 -8.73 -3.90
C ASP A 81 -4.10 -8.66 -4.04
N PHE A 82 -3.51 -7.55 -3.61
CA PHE A 82 -2.06 -7.40 -3.47
C PHE A 82 -1.73 -7.07 -2.02
N VAL A 83 -0.76 -7.78 -1.45
CA VAL A 83 -0.23 -7.48 -0.11
C VAL A 83 1.16 -6.90 -0.29
N LEU A 84 1.37 -5.72 0.27
CA LEU A 84 2.66 -5.08 0.32
C LEU A 84 3.30 -5.37 1.68
N ASP A 85 4.27 -6.28 1.69
CA ASP A 85 5.06 -6.59 2.88
C ASP A 85 6.12 -5.50 3.13
N PRO A 86 6.70 -5.42 4.35
CA PRO A 86 7.89 -4.63 4.59
C PRO A 86 9.02 -5.01 3.64
N LEU A 87 10.02 -4.13 3.48
CA LEU A 87 11.15 -4.40 2.62
C LEU A 87 11.81 -5.72 3.03
N SER A 88 12.12 -6.54 2.04
CA SER A 88 13.04 -7.66 2.22
C SER A 88 14.46 -7.15 2.46
N PHE A 89 15.32 -8.01 3.03
CA PHE A 89 16.72 -7.64 3.22
C PHE A 89 17.42 -7.30 1.90
N ALA A 90 17.04 -7.95 0.79
CA ALA A 90 17.61 -7.64 -0.52
C ALA A 90 17.21 -6.24 -1.01
N GLU A 91 15.95 -5.85 -0.85
CA GLU A 91 15.47 -4.51 -1.21
C GLU A 91 16.11 -3.43 -0.31
N PHE A 92 16.25 -3.70 0.99
CA PHE A 92 16.99 -2.82 1.90
C PHE A 92 18.42 -2.56 1.42
N LEU A 93 19.16 -3.62 1.05
CA LEU A 93 20.54 -3.48 0.55
C LEU A 93 20.58 -2.72 -0.79
N GLU A 94 19.63 -3.00 -1.70
CA GLU A 94 19.51 -2.32 -2.99
C GLU A 94 19.23 -0.82 -2.81
N MET A 95 18.31 -0.46 -1.90
CA MET A 95 18.00 0.93 -1.57
C MET A 95 19.17 1.67 -0.90
N ARG A 96 20.09 0.94 -0.25
CA ARG A 96 21.39 1.49 0.23
C ARG A 96 22.46 1.56 -0.86
N GLY A 97 22.11 1.28 -2.11
CA GLY A 97 23.00 1.37 -3.27
C GLY A 97 23.92 0.17 -3.46
N MET A 98 23.66 -0.96 -2.79
CA MET A 98 24.44 -2.17 -2.96
C MET A 98 24.01 -2.94 -4.21
N ASN A 99 24.97 -3.50 -4.94
CA ASN A 99 24.68 -4.33 -6.10
C ASN A 99 24.39 -5.77 -5.66
N ILE A 100 23.11 -6.13 -5.62
CA ILE A 100 22.65 -7.46 -5.19
C ILE A 100 23.18 -8.58 -6.10
N LEU A 101 23.36 -8.33 -7.40
CA LEU A 101 23.89 -9.32 -8.33
C LEU A 101 25.34 -9.69 -7.97
N LYS A 102 26.19 -8.68 -7.72
CA LYS A 102 27.58 -8.90 -7.26
C LYS A 102 27.66 -9.58 -5.90
N ILE A 103 26.73 -9.28 -5.00
CA ILE A 103 26.66 -9.95 -3.70
C ILE A 103 26.31 -11.43 -3.88
N LYS A 104 25.33 -11.74 -4.75
CA LYS A 104 24.90 -13.12 -5.05
C LYS A 104 25.98 -13.94 -5.74
N GLU A 105 26.81 -13.32 -6.60
CA GLU A 105 27.94 -13.97 -7.26
C GLU A 105 28.99 -14.51 -6.28
N ASN A 106 29.29 -13.77 -5.20
CA ASN A 106 30.22 -14.23 -4.19
C ASN A 106 29.90 -13.68 -2.78
N PRO A 107 28.92 -14.27 -2.07
CA PRO A 107 28.46 -13.76 -0.77
C PRO A 107 29.55 -13.72 0.31
N LYS A 108 30.53 -14.64 0.24
CA LYS A 108 31.62 -14.72 1.23
C LYS A 108 32.50 -13.46 1.23
N LEU A 109 32.69 -12.81 0.08
CA LEU A 109 33.45 -11.57 -0.01
C LEU A 109 32.76 -10.40 0.70
N TRP A 110 31.44 -10.45 0.81
CA TRP A 110 30.63 -9.38 1.39
C TRP A 110 30.22 -9.66 2.84
N GLN A 111 30.55 -10.83 3.39
CA GLN A 111 30.06 -11.28 4.71
C GLN A 111 30.34 -10.25 5.81
N SER A 112 31.55 -9.69 5.84
CA SER A 112 31.98 -8.68 6.82
C SER A 112 31.12 -7.42 6.75
N SER A 113 30.67 -7.03 5.56
CA SER A 113 29.85 -5.85 5.32
C SER A 113 28.35 -6.11 5.49
N LEU A 114 27.91 -7.35 5.24
CA LEU A 114 26.50 -7.74 5.34
C LEU A 114 26.03 -7.93 6.78
N LEU A 115 26.89 -8.42 7.68
CA LEU A 115 26.51 -8.69 9.07
C LEU A 115 26.01 -7.43 9.81
N PRO A 116 26.72 -6.28 9.78
CA PRO A 116 26.21 -5.05 10.41
C PRO A 116 24.92 -4.53 9.77
N LEU A 117 24.79 -4.68 8.44
CA LEU A 117 23.59 -4.27 7.71
C LEU A 117 22.39 -5.16 8.03
N PHE A 118 22.62 -6.45 8.29
CA PHE A 118 21.58 -7.37 8.70
C PHE A 118 21.09 -7.11 10.14
N ASP A 119 22.00 -6.80 11.07
CA ASP A 119 21.62 -6.36 12.43
C ASP A 119 20.73 -5.11 12.37
N ARG A 120 21.11 -4.12 11.54
CA ARG A 120 20.29 -2.93 11.31
C ARG A 120 18.94 -3.25 10.69
N TYR A 121 18.91 -4.13 9.69
CA TYR A 121 17.69 -4.55 9.03
C TYR A 121 16.67 -5.15 10.00
N ILE A 122 17.12 -6.07 10.88
CA ILE A 122 16.26 -6.71 11.88
C ILE A 122 15.67 -5.67 12.84
N LYS A 123 16.46 -4.68 13.25
CA LYS A 123 16.01 -3.66 14.22
C LYS A 123 14.98 -2.72 13.62
N TYR A 124 15.22 -2.22 12.41
CA TYR A 124 14.36 -1.20 11.81
C TYR A 124 14.51 -1.02 10.29
N GLY A 125 15.49 -1.65 9.63
CA GLY A 125 15.74 -1.44 8.20
C GLY A 125 14.70 -2.05 7.25
N ALA A 126 13.71 -2.78 7.75
CA ALA A 126 12.57 -3.24 6.96
C ALA A 126 11.59 -2.10 6.60
N PHE A 127 11.66 -0.95 7.29
CA PHE A 127 10.86 0.23 6.99
C PHE A 127 11.55 1.11 5.94
N PRO A 128 10.91 1.40 4.79
CA PRO A 128 11.50 2.22 3.72
C PRO A 128 12.06 3.57 4.17
N GLU A 129 11.38 4.24 5.11
CA GLU A 129 11.77 5.57 5.61
C GLU A 129 13.06 5.52 6.44
N LEU A 130 13.40 4.36 7.00
CA LEU A 130 14.55 4.17 7.89
C LEU A 130 15.78 3.60 7.19
N VAL A 131 15.69 3.27 5.90
CA VAL A 131 16.76 2.61 5.13
C VAL A 131 18.10 3.36 5.23
N ASN A 132 18.04 4.70 5.11
CA ASN A 132 19.20 5.58 5.13
C ASN A 132 19.46 6.25 6.50
N ILE A 133 18.72 5.83 7.53
CA ILE A 133 18.89 6.36 8.89
C ILE A 133 19.81 5.45 9.68
N ASP A 134 20.98 5.98 10.04
CA ASP A 134 21.98 5.24 10.80
C ASP A 134 21.88 5.52 12.31
N ASP A 135 21.13 6.55 12.71
CA ASP A 135 20.86 6.91 14.11
C ASP A 135 19.73 6.06 14.69
N GLU A 136 20.07 5.25 15.71
CA GLU A 136 19.14 4.33 16.35
C GLU A 136 18.07 5.05 17.19
N GLU A 137 18.37 6.22 17.75
CA GLU A 137 17.36 7.00 18.50
C GLU A 137 16.29 7.55 17.57
N VAL A 138 16.70 8.07 16.40
CA VAL A 138 15.78 8.54 15.36
C VAL A 138 14.89 7.40 14.87
N ALA A 139 15.48 6.23 14.59
CA ALA A 139 14.74 5.05 14.18
C ALA A 139 13.74 4.58 15.26
N ARG A 140 14.16 4.54 16.53
CA ARG A 140 13.29 4.18 17.66
C ARG A 140 12.13 5.17 17.81
N LYS A 141 12.40 6.46 17.68
CA LYS A 141 11.38 7.51 17.75
C LYS A 141 10.34 7.34 16.64
N TYR A 142 10.79 7.16 15.40
CA TYR A 142 9.88 6.90 14.26
C TYR A 142 9.01 5.67 14.49
N ILE A 143 9.59 4.53 14.89
CA ILE A 143 8.80 3.32 15.13
C ILE A 143 7.77 3.55 16.25
N SER A 144 8.14 4.26 17.30
CA SER A 144 7.25 4.48 18.45
C SER A 144 6.12 5.44 18.11
N GLU A 145 6.45 6.62 17.58
CA GLU A 145 5.50 7.72 17.34
C GLU A 145 4.74 7.56 16.02
N ASP A 146 5.39 7.10 14.95
CA ASP A 146 4.80 7.10 13.61
C ASP A 146 4.21 5.75 13.19
N VAL A 147 4.69 4.64 13.77
CA VAL A 147 4.22 3.29 13.42
C VAL A 147 3.30 2.74 14.51
N ILE A 148 3.76 2.65 15.76
CA ILE A 148 2.98 2.02 16.83
C ILE A 148 1.78 2.90 17.23
N GLU A 149 2.00 4.19 17.52
CA GLU A 149 0.90 5.07 17.94
C GLU A 149 -0.18 5.27 16.87
N LYS A 150 0.14 5.13 15.58
CA LYS A 150 -0.87 5.21 14.50
C LYS A 150 -1.72 3.95 14.36
N ILE A 151 -1.31 2.83 14.95
CA ILE A 151 -2.01 1.55 14.90
C ILE A 151 -2.99 1.41 16.09
N VAL A 152 -2.76 2.15 17.19
CA VAL A 152 -3.54 2.07 18.45
C VAL A 152 -4.64 3.12 18.52
#